data_AF-A0A4P9Z763-F1
#
_entry.id   AF-A0A4P9Z763-F1
#
_cell.length_a   1.000
_cell.length_b   1.000
_cell.length_c   1.000
_cell.angle_alpha   90.00
_cell.angle_beta   90.00
_cell.angle_gamma   90.00
#
_symmetry.space_group_name_H-M   'P 1'
#
loop_
_entity.id
_entity.type
_entity.pdbx_description
1 polymer ?
#
loop_
_entity_poly.entity_id
_entity_poly.type
_entity_poly.pdbx_seq_one_letter_code
_entity_poly.pdbx_strand_id
1 'polypeptide(L)'
;MRPSAATFSKRTLKHGGKSGVLPKVRPVFKKNPIMPPAEWELAQEAHIEQGYAEGMPVPQRKGFKVTRTPKRPVVVPVEERLRKIMAHRGVPENLHELSPEERWEAQKNQIRMDHLKEAYMVEARRVEKLAALRAEQVAQQASTQTQTESEESEATKLTLPTIDSYLQGPLMWPRTPEEQAIVEEQRLLNRKTMELQVKEAKANKLLELYHAAENFITTEEELEAAITDAFENKIGRFESSERLAEDKLFGYFSSFSDLRANERLVRDEILGEIDGKPGLASVRDTLSGDAARYTREAEARLNNRA
;
A
#
# COMPACT_ATOMS: atom_id res chain seq x y z
N MET A 1 -36.70 2.58 -37.76
CA MET A 1 -35.30 2.09 -37.89
C MET A 1 -34.86 1.56 -36.54
N ARG A 2 -34.53 0.27 -36.43
CA ARG A 2 -34.00 -0.31 -35.18
C ARG A 2 -32.53 0.10 -35.06
N PRO A 3 -32.08 0.72 -33.96
CA PRO A 3 -30.66 0.96 -33.78
C PRO A 3 -29.97 -0.40 -33.61
N SER A 4 -29.07 -0.76 -34.53
CA SER A 4 -28.18 -1.90 -34.35
C SER A 4 -27.35 -1.70 -33.09
N ALA A 5 -27.24 -2.71 -32.24
CA ALA A 5 -26.39 -2.68 -31.06
C ALA A 5 -24.93 -2.46 -31.48
N ALA A 6 -24.47 -1.21 -31.44
CA ALA A 6 -23.10 -0.86 -31.73
C ALA A 6 -22.21 -1.48 -30.64
N THR A 7 -21.33 -2.39 -31.03
CA THR A 7 -20.34 -3.02 -30.15
C THR A 7 -19.23 -2.01 -29.84
N PHE A 8 -19.50 -1.10 -28.89
CA PHE A 8 -18.50 -0.15 -28.43
C PHE A 8 -17.39 -0.88 -27.67
N SER A 9 -16.15 -0.68 -28.07
CA SER A 9 -15.00 -1.16 -27.30
C SER A 9 -14.97 -0.48 -25.92
N LYS A 10 -14.45 -1.17 -24.89
CA LYS A 10 -14.33 -0.62 -23.53
C LYS A 10 -13.57 0.72 -23.48
N ARG A 11 -12.66 0.98 -24.43
CA ARG A 11 -11.86 2.22 -24.51
C ARG A 11 -12.61 3.38 -25.18
N THR A 12 -13.52 3.11 -26.11
CA THR A 12 -14.29 4.15 -26.82
C THR A 12 -15.38 4.78 -25.95
N LEU A 13 -15.85 4.08 -24.90
CA LEU A 13 -16.84 4.61 -23.96
C LEU A 13 -16.34 5.87 -23.22
N LYS A 14 -15.05 5.93 -22.88
CA LYS A 14 -14.43 7.12 -22.26
C LYS A 14 -14.51 8.37 -23.14
N HIS A 15 -14.68 8.19 -24.45
CA HIS A 15 -14.75 9.26 -25.43
C HIS A 15 -16.16 9.40 -26.04
N GLY A 16 -17.19 8.96 -25.31
CA GLY A 16 -18.59 9.07 -25.74
C GLY A 16 -18.93 8.17 -26.92
N GLY A 17 -18.29 7.00 -27.05
CA GLY A 17 -18.56 6.04 -28.11
C GLY A 17 -17.97 6.40 -29.48
N LYS A 18 -17.18 7.49 -29.57
CA LYS A 18 -16.53 7.92 -30.81
C LYS A 18 -15.28 7.08 -31.08
N SER A 19 -15.17 6.53 -32.29
CA SER A 19 -13.96 5.84 -32.77
C SER A 19 -13.02 6.84 -33.44
N GLY A 20 -11.73 6.77 -33.11
CA GLY A 20 -10.70 7.69 -33.61
C GLY A 20 -10.42 8.89 -32.68
N VAL A 21 -9.22 9.45 -32.79
CA VAL A 21 -8.77 10.59 -31.98
C VAL A 21 -8.47 11.77 -32.91
N LEU A 22 -9.19 12.88 -32.72
CA LEU A 22 -8.86 14.14 -33.39
C LEU A 22 -7.62 14.76 -32.74
N PRO A 23 -6.78 15.48 -33.52
CA PRO A 23 -5.68 16.23 -32.95
C PRO A 23 -6.20 17.28 -31.96
N LYS A 24 -5.40 17.56 -30.93
CA LYS A 24 -5.76 18.56 -29.93
C LYS A 24 -5.96 19.93 -30.59
N VAL A 25 -7.13 20.54 -30.33
CA VAL A 25 -7.44 21.89 -30.82
C VAL A 25 -6.37 22.86 -30.33
N ARG A 26 -5.78 23.63 -31.25
CA ARG A 26 -4.74 24.62 -30.92
C ARG A 26 -5.44 25.87 -30.35
N PRO A 27 -5.13 26.31 -29.11
CA PRO A 27 -5.74 27.51 -28.57
C PRO A 27 -5.26 28.74 -29.33
N VAL A 28 -6.18 29.70 -29.52
CA VAL A 28 -5.89 30.99 -30.16
C VAL A 28 -4.84 31.76 -29.34
N PHE A 29 -4.96 31.70 -28.00
CA PHE A 29 -4.08 32.36 -27.07
C PHE A 29 -3.20 31.33 -26.34
N LYS A 30 -1.91 31.26 -26.72
CA LYS A 30 -1.00 30.18 -26.29
C LYS A 30 -0.15 30.49 -25.06
N LYS A 31 0.41 31.70 -24.97
CA LYS A 31 1.45 32.04 -23.99
C LYS A 31 0.93 32.86 -22.82
N ASN A 32 0.15 33.90 -23.12
CA ASN A 32 -0.29 34.87 -22.13
C ASN A 32 -1.83 34.89 -22.08
N PRO A 33 -2.43 34.74 -20.88
CA PRO A 33 -3.86 34.85 -20.71
C PRO A 33 -4.33 36.28 -21.01
N ILE A 34 -5.62 36.44 -21.26
CA ILE A 34 -6.25 37.72 -21.59
C ILE A 34 -6.94 38.33 -20.39
N MET A 35 -7.49 37.48 -19.54
CA MET A 35 -8.17 37.86 -18.31
C MET A 35 -7.29 37.47 -17.12
N PRO A 36 -7.31 38.26 -16.04
CA PRO A 36 -6.75 37.82 -14.77
C PRO A 36 -7.55 36.62 -14.23
N PRO A 37 -6.92 35.75 -13.42
CA PRO A 37 -7.64 34.70 -12.70
C PRO A 37 -8.70 35.31 -11.78
N ALA A 38 -9.80 34.60 -11.59
CA ALA A 38 -10.89 35.05 -10.72
C ALA A 38 -10.49 34.95 -9.24
N GLU A 39 -11.16 35.70 -8.36
CA GLU A 39 -10.85 35.72 -6.92
C GLU A 39 -10.96 34.35 -6.26
N TRP A 40 -11.94 33.54 -6.66
CA TRP A 40 -12.10 32.17 -6.16
C TRP A 40 -10.98 31.22 -6.62
N GLU A 41 -10.44 31.43 -7.82
CA GLU A 41 -9.27 30.68 -8.31
C GLU A 41 -8.02 31.07 -7.50
N LEU A 42 -7.87 32.36 -7.21
CA LEU A 42 -6.80 32.89 -6.38
C LEU A 42 -6.85 32.33 -4.95
N ALA A 43 -8.04 32.23 -4.36
CA ALA A 43 -8.23 31.66 -3.02
C ALA A 43 -7.89 30.16 -2.99
N GLN A 44 -8.30 29.40 -4.00
CA GLN A 44 -7.95 27.98 -4.12
C GLN A 44 -6.44 27.78 -4.30
N GLU A 45 -5.80 28.59 -5.15
CA GLU A 45 -4.35 28.55 -5.32
C GLU A 45 -3.60 28.91 -4.03
N ALA A 46 -4.11 29.86 -3.25
CA ALA A 46 -3.51 30.27 -1.99
C ALA A 46 -3.57 29.17 -0.92
N HIS A 47 -4.61 28.32 -0.95
CA HIS A 47 -4.71 27.16 -0.06
C HIS A 47 -3.68 26.07 -0.41
N ILE A 48 -3.21 26.02 -1.66
CA ILE A 48 -2.21 25.04 -2.07
C ILE A 48 -0.82 25.61 -1.77
N GLU A 49 -0.10 24.99 -0.84
CA GLU A 49 1.28 25.35 -0.53
C GLU A 49 2.19 25.06 -1.75
N GLN A 50 2.46 26.08 -2.56
CA GLN A 50 3.33 25.98 -3.74
C GLN A 50 4.63 26.77 -3.55
N GLY A 51 5.77 26.12 -3.81
CA GLY A 51 7.09 26.74 -3.76
C GLY A 51 8.00 26.13 -2.68
N TYR A 52 9.06 26.86 -2.33
CA TYR A 52 9.96 26.45 -1.24
C TYR A 52 9.39 26.86 0.13
N ALA A 53 9.57 26.05 1.17
CA ALA A 53 9.11 26.29 2.54
C ALA A 53 9.90 27.40 3.27
N GLU A 54 9.28 28.09 4.24
CA GLU A 54 9.85 29.32 4.84
C GLU A 54 11.13 29.04 5.61
N GLY A 55 12.13 29.91 5.46
CA GLY A 55 13.47 29.68 5.99
C GLY A 55 14.37 28.72 5.19
N MET A 56 13.84 27.95 4.22
CA MET A 56 14.69 27.14 3.34
C MET A 56 15.39 28.01 2.28
N PRO A 57 16.72 27.92 2.14
CA PRO A 57 17.44 28.67 1.11
C PRO A 57 17.01 28.19 -0.28
N VAL A 58 16.63 29.13 -1.14
CA VAL A 58 16.29 28.84 -2.54
C VAL A 58 17.58 28.57 -3.32
N PRO A 59 17.66 27.53 -4.16
CA PRO A 59 18.86 27.21 -4.92
C PRO A 59 19.25 28.38 -5.84
N GLN A 60 20.50 28.82 -5.74
CA GLN A 60 21.05 29.86 -6.60
C GLN A 60 21.88 29.21 -7.71
N ARG A 61 21.44 29.33 -8.96
CA ARG A 61 22.20 28.89 -10.13
C ARG A 61 22.74 30.12 -10.86
N LYS A 62 24.02 30.13 -11.23
CA LYS A 62 24.63 31.24 -12.00
C LYS A 62 23.79 31.51 -13.25
N GLY A 63 23.30 32.76 -13.39
CA GLY A 63 22.46 33.19 -14.51
C GLY A 63 20.94 32.95 -14.38
N PHE A 64 20.47 32.23 -13.36
CA PHE A 64 19.04 31.96 -13.16
C PHE A 64 18.60 32.32 -11.73
N LYS A 65 17.76 33.34 -11.60
CA LYS A 65 17.13 33.72 -10.33
C LYS A 65 15.91 32.82 -10.11
N VAL A 66 16.09 31.74 -9.35
CA VAL A 66 14.97 30.91 -8.87
C VAL A 66 14.17 31.76 -7.87
N THR A 67 12.89 31.97 -8.15
CA THR A 67 11.98 32.59 -7.19
C THR A 67 11.39 31.52 -6.30
N ARG A 68 11.15 31.89 -5.04
CA ARG A 68 10.56 31.02 -4.03
C ARG A 68 9.17 30.52 -4.42
N THR A 69 8.36 31.41 -5.00
CA THR A 69 7.04 31.12 -5.56
C THR A 69 7.09 31.12 -7.08
N PRO A 70 6.21 30.34 -7.74
CA PRO A 70 6.10 30.36 -9.20
C PRO A 70 5.63 31.73 -9.69
N LYS A 71 6.27 32.25 -10.75
CA LYS A 71 5.84 33.51 -11.37
C LYS A 71 4.57 33.29 -12.18
N ARG A 72 3.54 34.09 -11.91
CA ARG A 72 2.31 34.10 -12.71
C ARG A 72 2.57 34.66 -14.11
N PRO A 73 1.88 34.13 -15.15
CA PRO A 73 2.00 34.65 -16.50
C PRO A 73 1.43 36.07 -16.58
N VAL A 74 2.05 36.91 -17.40
CA VAL A 74 1.58 38.30 -17.61
C VAL A 74 0.29 38.27 -18.42
N VAL A 75 -0.76 38.89 -17.88
CA VAL A 75 -2.03 39.08 -18.56
C VAL A 75 -1.85 40.16 -19.63
N VAL A 76 -2.24 39.85 -20.87
CA VAL A 76 -2.18 40.80 -21.99
C VAL A 76 -3.57 40.90 -22.61
N PRO A 77 -4.25 42.06 -22.48
CA PRO A 77 -5.58 42.22 -23.05
C PRO A 77 -5.55 42.16 -24.58
N VAL A 78 -6.68 41.80 -25.17
CA VAL A 78 -6.79 41.59 -26.63
C VAL A 78 -6.42 42.85 -27.40
N GLU A 79 -6.85 44.02 -26.94
CA GLU A 79 -6.57 45.29 -27.59
C GLU A 79 -5.08 45.59 -27.67
N GLU A 80 -4.34 45.44 -26.56
CA GLU A 80 -2.90 45.64 -26.55
C GLU A 80 -2.16 44.66 -27.45
N ARG A 81 -2.63 43.40 -27.50
CA ARG A 81 -2.07 42.39 -28.38
C ARG A 81 -2.31 42.76 -29.85
N LEU A 82 -3.51 43.20 -30.20
CA LEU A 82 -3.83 43.67 -31.55
C LEU A 82 -3.02 44.90 -31.92
N ARG A 83 -2.89 45.88 -31.03
CA ARG A 83 -2.06 47.09 -31.24
C ARG A 83 -0.61 46.71 -31.57
N LYS A 84 -0.01 45.79 -30.81
CA LYS A 84 1.36 45.30 -31.06
C LYS A 84 1.50 44.63 -32.43
N ILE A 85 0.51 43.81 -32.82
CA ILE A 85 0.54 43.13 -34.12
C ILE A 85 0.33 44.12 -35.27
N MET A 86 -0.61 45.05 -35.13
CA MET A 86 -0.92 46.09 -36.12
C MET A 86 0.25 47.06 -36.30
N ALA A 87 0.97 47.42 -35.24
CA ALA A 87 2.16 48.27 -35.34
C ALA A 87 3.29 47.66 -36.19
N HIS A 88 3.42 46.33 -36.20
CA HIS A 88 4.47 45.65 -36.97
C HIS A 88 4.03 45.18 -38.36
N ARG A 89 2.72 45.14 -38.65
CA ARG A 89 2.15 44.57 -39.87
C ARG A 89 1.07 45.46 -40.49
N GLY A 90 1.16 46.77 -40.23
CA GLY A 90 0.19 47.75 -40.74
C GLY A 90 0.11 47.70 -42.27
N VAL A 91 -1.10 47.92 -42.79
CA VAL A 91 -1.32 48.10 -44.23
C VAL A 91 -0.80 49.50 -44.60
N PRO A 92 0.00 49.64 -45.67
CA PRO A 92 0.46 50.97 -46.10
C PRO A 92 -0.74 51.86 -46.45
N GLU A 93 -0.69 53.13 -46.02
CA GLU A 93 -1.82 54.07 -46.16
C GLU A 93 -2.15 54.40 -47.63
N ASN A 94 -1.16 54.33 -48.52
CA ASN A 94 -1.29 54.75 -49.92
C ASN A 94 -1.36 53.57 -50.90
N LEU A 95 -2.41 52.74 -50.83
CA LEU A 95 -2.61 51.58 -51.72
C LEU A 95 -2.56 51.91 -53.23
N HIS A 96 -2.82 53.15 -53.62
CA HIS A 96 -2.87 53.58 -55.02
C HIS A 96 -1.51 53.88 -55.66
N GLU A 97 -0.46 54.01 -54.86
CA GLU A 97 0.90 54.33 -55.32
C GLU A 97 1.75 53.07 -55.58
N LEU A 98 1.31 51.92 -55.07
CA LEU A 98 2.03 50.65 -55.17
C LEU A 98 1.87 49.97 -56.55
N SER A 99 2.82 49.08 -56.87
CA SER A 99 2.71 48.14 -58.00
C SER A 99 1.48 47.25 -57.87
N PRO A 100 0.84 46.77 -58.96
CA PRO A 100 -0.32 45.86 -58.88
C PRO A 100 -0.06 44.61 -58.03
N GLU A 101 1.16 44.08 -58.03
CA GLU A 101 1.55 42.93 -57.19
C GLU A 101 1.58 43.29 -55.70
N GLU A 102 2.21 44.42 -55.37
CA GLU A 102 2.29 44.95 -54.00
C GLU A 102 0.91 45.34 -53.45
N ARG A 103 0.00 45.84 -54.30
CA ARG A 103 -1.40 46.09 -53.93
C ARG A 103 -2.11 44.81 -53.53
N TRP A 104 -1.91 43.74 -54.27
CA TRP A 104 -2.51 42.45 -53.97
C TRP A 104 -1.96 41.86 -52.67
N GLU A 105 -0.66 42.03 -52.39
CA GLU A 105 -0.07 41.66 -51.11
C GLU A 105 -0.62 42.47 -49.93
N ALA A 106 -0.78 43.78 -50.11
CA ALA A 106 -1.38 44.65 -49.11
C ALA A 106 -2.85 44.27 -48.82
N GLN A 107 -3.64 43.97 -49.86
CA GLN A 107 -5.02 43.47 -49.72
C GLN A 107 -5.08 42.12 -49.00
N LYS A 108 -4.20 41.16 -49.36
CA LYS A 108 -4.09 39.88 -48.66
C LYS A 108 -3.75 40.07 -47.19
N ASN A 109 -2.82 40.99 -46.89
CA ASN A 109 -2.45 41.32 -45.52
C ASN A 109 -3.61 41.94 -44.76
N GLN A 110 -4.38 42.83 -45.38
CA GLN A 110 -5.60 43.39 -44.79
C GLN A 110 -6.61 42.30 -44.43
N ILE A 111 -6.93 41.40 -45.37
CA ILE A 111 -7.84 40.27 -45.14
C ILE A 111 -7.36 39.39 -43.97
N ARG A 112 -6.05 39.08 -43.92
CA ARG A 112 -5.46 38.30 -42.82
C ARG A 112 -5.61 39.02 -41.47
N MET A 113 -5.43 40.33 -41.46
CA MET A 113 -5.55 41.15 -40.24
C MET A 113 -7.00 41.25 -39.77
N ASP A 114 -7.95 41.37 -40.69
CA ASP A 114 -9.38 41.39 -40.38
C ASP A 114 -9.83 40.07 -39.76
N HIS A 115 -9.46 38.93 -40.36
CA HIS A 115 -9.75 37.61 -39.77
C HIS A 115 -9.04 37.38 -38.44
N LEU A 116 -7.80 37.87 -38.27
CA LEU A 116 -7.09 37.79 -36.99
C LEU A 116 -7.81 38.61 -35.90
N LYS A 117 -8.22 39.83 -36.24
CA LYS A 117 -8.97 40.73 -35.36
C LYS A 117 -10.29 40.08 -34.94
N GLU A 118 -11.05 39.57 -35.91
CA GLU A 118 -12.31 38.87 -35.65
C GLU A 118 -12.09 37.64 -34.76
N ALA A 119 -11.13 36.76 -35.08
CA ALA A 119 -10.84 35.57 -34.31
C ALA A 119 -10.47 35.90 -32.85
N TYR A 120 -9.71 36.97 -32.62
CA TYR A 120 -9.33 37.38 -31.27
C TYR A 120 -10.50 37.95 -30.49
N MET A 121 -11.36 38.77 -31.12
CA MET A 121 -12.55 39.32 -30.46
C MET A 121 -13.59 38.24 -30.14
N VAL A 122 -13.78 37.28 -31.05
CA VAL A 122 -14.71 36.16 -30.85
C VAL A 122 -14.21 35.26 -29.71
N GLU A 123 -12.93 34.92 -29.67
CA GLU A 123 -12.39 34.07 -28.60
C GLU A 123 -12.39 34.81 -27.24
N ALA A 124 -12.14 36.12 -27.20
CA ALA A 124 -12.26 36.90 -25.97
C ALA A 124 -13.68 36.80 -25.37
N ARG A 125 -14.70 37.03 -26.20
CA ARG A 125 -16.12 36.87 -25.79
C ARG A 125 -16.43 35.44 -25.35
N ARG A 126 -15.84 34.44 -25.99
CA ARG A 126 -16.01 33.03 -25.59
C ARG A 126 -15.41 32.77 -24.22
N VAL A 127 -14.21 33.28 -23.95
CA VAL A 127 -13.53 33.14 -22.66
C VAL A 127 -14.29 33.85 -21.54
N GLU A 128 -14.77 35.06 -21.78
CA GLU A 128 -15.61 35.81 -20.83
C GLU A 128 -16.88 35.03 -20.46
N LYS A 129 -17.60 34.49 -21.46
CA LYS A 129 -18.78 33.64 -21.22
C LYS A 129 -18.46 32.39 -20.40
N LEU A 130 -17.33 31.74 -20.68
CA LEU A 130 -16.90 30.56 -19.93
C LEU A 130 -16.53 30.92 -18.48
N ALA A 131 -15.91 32.07 -18.25
CA ALA A 131 -15.60 32.56 -16.92
C ALA A 131 -16.87 32.84 -16.11
N ALA A 132 -17.86 33.50 -16.73
CA ALA A 132 -19.16 33.76 -16.11
C ALA A 132 -19.88 32.45 -15.72
N LEU A 133 -19.95 31.47 -16.63
CA LEU A 133 -20.56 30.17 -16.35
C LEU A 133 -19.85 29.41 -15.21
N ARG A 134 -18.52 29.51 -15.12
CA ARG A 134 -17.78 28.90 -13.99
C ARG A 134 -18.09 29.61 -12.67
N ALA A 135 -18.14 30.93 -12.66
CA ALA A 135 -18.49 31.69 -11.47
C ALA A 135 -19.91 31.32 -10.97
N GLU A 136 -20.87 31.19 -11.88
CA GLU A 136 -22.23 30.71 -11.56
C GLU A 136 -22.22 29.31 -10.97
N GLN A 137 -21.46 28.37 -11.55
CA GLN A 137 -21.34 27.01 -11.04
C GLN A 137 -20.74 26.96 -9.62
N VAL A 138 -19.70 27.75 -9.37
CA VAL A 138 -19.06 27.84 -8.04
C VAL A 138 -20.04 28.43 -7.03
N ALA A 139 -20.78 29.48 -7.39
CA ALA A 139 -21.79 30.07 -6.53
C ALA A 139 -22.93 29.07 -6.21
N GLN A 140 -23.38 28.30 -7.20
CA GLN A 140 -24.38 27.24 -7.01
C GLN A 140 -23.85 26.15 -6.07
N GLN A 141 -22.62 25.69 -6.28
CA GLN A 141 -21.99 24.67 -5.41
C GLN A 141 -21.88 25.15 -3.96
N ALA A 142 -21.44 26.40 -3.75
CA ALA A 142 -21.39 26.99 -2.42
C ALA A 142 -22.78 27.02 -1.77
N SER A 143 -23.82 27.41 -2.52
CA SER A 143 -25.20 27.42 -2.01
C SER A 143 -25.70 26.02 -1.65
N THR A 144 -25.37 24.98 -2.44
CA THR A 144 -25.75 23.61 -2.12
C THR A 144 -25.04 23.05 -0.89
N GLN A 145 -23.77 23.42 -0.66
CA GLN A 145 -23.04 23.02 0.54
C GLN A 145 -23.67 23.62 1.80
N THR A 146 -24.04 24.90 1.75
CA THR A 146 -24.76 25.53 2.87
C THR A 146 -26.15 24.93 3.11
N GLN A 147 -26.80 24.39 2.07
CA GLN A 147 -28.08 23.68 2.22
C GLN A 147 -27.92 22.30 2.86
N THR A 148 -26.83 21.59 2.59
CA THR A 148 -26.56 20.30 3.25
C THR A 148 -26.19 20.44 4.73
N GLU A 149 -25.64 21.59 5.12
CA GLU A 149 -25.33 21.92 6.52
C GLU A 149 -26.49 22.63 7.23
N SER A 150 -27.62 22.83 6.54
CA SER A 150 -28.77 23.50 7.14
C SER A 150 -29.31 22.68 8.30
N GLU A 151 -29.59 23.36 9.41
CA GLU A 151 -30.16 22.77 10.60
C GLU A 151 -31.46 22.04 10.26
N GLU A 152 -31.59 20.80 10.73
CA GLU A 152 -32.83 20.05 10.59
C GLU A 152 -34.01 20.89 11.09
N SER A 153 -35.12 20.85 10.36
CA SER A 153 -36.34 21.58 10.72
C SER A 153 -36.78 21.25 12.15
N GLU A 154 -37.31 22.23 12.88
CA GLU A 154 -37.83 22.01 14.23
C GLU A 154 -38.90 20.91 14.28
N ALA A 155 -39.69 20.80 13.21
CA ALA A 155 -40.69 19.75 13.06
C ALA A 155 -40.04 18.35 12.97
N THR A 156 -38.89 18.21 12.29
CA THR A 156 -38.18 16.93 12.20
C THR A 156 -37.47 16.59 13.51
N LYS A 157 -36.88 17.58 14.19
CA LYS A 157 -36.26 17.41 15.51
C LYS A 157 -37.24 16.88 16.56
N LEU A 158 -38.51 17.28 16.48
CA LEU A 158 -39.56 16.89 17.43
C LEU A 158 -40.37 15.65 17.05
N THR A 159 -40.34 15.21 15.78
CA THR A 159 -41.13 14.06 15.31
C THR A 159 -40.33 12.78 15.15
N LEU A 160 -39.01 12.87 14.97
CA LEU A 160 -38.14 11.70 14.93
C LEU A 160 -37.76 11.26 16.35
N PRO A 161 -37.62 9.94 16.61
CA PRO A 161 -37.12 9.45 17.88
C PRO A 161 -35.66 9.87 18.09
N THR A 162 -35.35 10.46 19.24
CA THR A 162 -34.00 10.92 19.59
C THR A 162 -33.11 9.74 20.00
N ILE A 163 -31.99 9.57 19.31
CA ILE A 163 -30.92 8.60 19.65
C ILE A 163 -29.72 9.35 20.28
N ASP A 164 -29.91 10.62 20.63
CA ASP A 164 -28.84 11.55 20.99
C ASP A 164 -27.95 11.03 22.13
N SER A 165 -28.49 10.31 23.10
CA SER A 165 -27.71 9.74 24.20
C SER A 165 -26.64 8.73 23.74
N TYR A 166 -26.87 8.00 22.65
CA TYR A 166 -25.90 7.07 22.06
C TYR A 166 -24.88 7.78 21.15
N LEU A 167 -25.23 8.94 20.61
CA LEU A 167 -24.38 9.72 19.68
C LEU A 167 -23.57 10.81 20.39
N GLN A 168 -23.94 11.19 21.61
CA GLN A 168 -23.25 12.21 22.42
C GLN A 168 -21.89 11.74 22.98
N GLY A 169 -21.54 10.47 22.81
CA GLY A 169 -20.26 9.91 23.25
C GLY A 169 -19.23 9.78 22.12
N PRO A 170 -17.93 9.66 22.46
CA PRO A 170 -16.95 9.24 21.48
C PRO A 170 -17.28 7.82 21.02
N LEU A 171 -17.29 7.60 19.70
CA LEU A 171 -17.55 6.28 19.08
C LEU A 171 -16.58 5.19 19.57
N MET A 172 -15.41 5.60 20.07
CA MET A 172 -14.42 4.74 20.67
C MET A 172 -13.99 5.26 22.03
N TRP A 173 -13.98 4.38 23.02
CA TRP A 173 -13.36 4.67 24.31
C TRP A 173 -11.85 4.41 24.24
N PRO A 174 -11.01 5.42 24.55
CA PRO A 174 -9.59 5.18 24.70
C PRO A 174 -9.34 4.32 25.94
N ARG A 175 -8.42 3.35 25.83
CA ARG A 175 -8.03 2.53 26.98
C ARG A 175 -7.39 3.39 28.06
N THR A 176 -7.67 3.08 29.31
CA THR A 176 -6.98 3.68 30.45
C THR A 176 -5.49 3.27 30.46
N PRO A 177 -4.59 4.04 31.10
CA PRO A 177 -3.18 3.67 31.16
C PRO A 177 -2.95 2.31 31.84
N GLU A 178 -3.80 1.94 32.80
CA GLU A 178 -3.75 0.64 33.48
C GLU A 178 -4.12 -0.50 32.51
N GLU A 179 -5.20 -0.34 31.72
CA GLU A 179 -5.58 -1.31 30.70
C GLU A 179 -4.51 -1.46 29.61
N GLN A 180 -3.85 -0.35 29.22
CA GLN A 180 -2.75 -0.40 28.26
C GLN A 180 -1.57 -1.20 28.82
N ALA A 181 -1.20 -0.98 30.08
CA ALA A 181 -0.13 -1.72 30.74
C ALA A 181 -0.43 -3.23 30.78
N ILE A 182 -1.65 -3.63 31.14
CA ILE A 182 -2.07 -5.04 31.15
C ILE A 182 -1.95 -5.67 29.75
N VAL A 183 -2.39 -4.96 28.70
CA VAL A 183 -2.30 -5.45 27.32
C VAL A 183 -0.84 -5.59 26.88
N GLU A 184 0.05 -4.67 27.28
CA GLU A 184 1.48 -4.74 27.00
C GLU A 184 2.16 -5.91 27.71
N GLU A 185 1.83 -6.15 28.97
CA GLU A 185 2.33 -7.29 29.73
C GLU A 185 1.87 -8.62 29.11
N GLN A 186 0.61 -8.72 28.70
CA GLN A 186 0.09 -9.91 27.99
C GLN A 186 0.83 -10.16 26.67
N ARG A 187 1.08 -9.10 25.89
CA ARG A 187 1.85 -9.21 24.63
C ARG A 187 3.28 -9.66 24.88
N LEU A 188 3.92 -9.11 25.92
CA LEU A 188 5.28 -9.47 26.30
C LEU A 188 5.35 -10.93 26.77
N LEU A 189 4.40 -11.36 27.58
CA LEU A 189 4.26 -12.75 28.02
C LEU A 189 4.14 -13.68 26.81
N ASN A 190 3.19 -13.40 25.90
CA ASN A 190 2.97 -14.22 24.71
C ASN A 190 4.20 -14.31 23.81
N ARG A 191 4.96 -13.22 23.68
CA ARG A 191 6.23 -13.24 22.93
C ARG A 191 7.27 -14.14 23.63
N LYS A 192 7.45 -13.97 24.94
CA LYS A 192 8.42 -14.75 25.71
C LYS A 192 8.07 -16.24 25.75
N THR A 193 6.79 -16.59 25.84
CA THR A 193 6.36 -17.99 25.82
C THR A 193 6.64 -18.64 24.47
N MET A 194 6.37 -17.94 23.35
CA MET A 194 6.74 -18.43 22.01
C MET A 194 8.26 -18.60 21.84
N GLU A 195 9.05 -17.62 22.28
CA GLU A 195 10.52 -17.71 22.23
C GLU A 195 11.04 -18.89 23.06
N LEU A 196 10.45 -19.11 24.24
CA LEU A 196 10.79 -20.22 25.11
C LEU A 196 10.45 -21.56 24.46
N GLN A 197 9.25 -21.72 23.88
CA GLN A 197 8.87 -22.95 23.16
C GLN A 197 9.81 -23.27 22.01
N VAL A 198 10.23 -22.27 21.24
CA VAL A 198 11.19 -22.45 20.14
C VAL A 198 12.56 -22.91 20.68
N LYS A 199 13.00 -22.37 21.82
CA LYS A 199 14.26 -22.77 22.46
C LYS A 199 14.18 -24.19 23.01
N GLU A 200 13.07 -24.56 23.66
CA GLU A 200 12.83 -25.92 24.16
C GLU A 200 12.81 -26.92 23.00
N ALA A 201 12.10 -26.62 21.91
CA ALA A 201 12.10 -27.49 20.72
C ALA A 201 13.51 -27.67 20.11
N LYS A 202 14.33 -26.61 20.10
CA LYS A 202 15.74 -26.71 19.66
C LYS A 202 16.58 -27.54 20.62
N ALA A 203 16.36 -27.39 21.93
CA ALA A 203 17.07 -28.16 22.95
C ALA A 203 16.69 -29.65 22.89
N ASN A 204 15.41 -29.98 22.66
CA ASN A 204 14.96 -31.36 22.44
C ASN A 204 15.66 -31.98 21.23
N LYS A 205 15.69 -31.28 20.08
CA LYS A 205 16.42 -31.74 18.88
C LYS A 205 17.91 -31.94 19.12
N LEU A 206 18.52 -31.09 19.95
CA LEU A 206 19.92 -31.25 20.32
C LEU A 206 20.10 -32.51 21.18
N LEU A 207 19.20 -32.76 22.13
CA LEU A 207 19.23 -33.99 22.93
C LEU A 207 18.96 -35.23 22.09
N GLU A 208 18.02 -35.20 21.16
CA GLU A 208 17.82 -36.27 20.17
C GLU A 208 19.11 -36.56 19.40
N LEU A 209 19.79 -35.52 18.91
CA LEU A 209 21.07 -35.66 18.23
C LEU A 209 22.14 -36.25 19.15
N TYR A 210 22.22 -35.80 20.41
CA TYR A 210 23.14 -36.33 21.40
C TYR A 210 22.89 -37.82 21.67
N HIS A 211 21.64 -38.21 21.83
CA HIS A 211 21.23 -39.59 22.03
C HIS A 211 21.50 -40.47 20.81
N ALA A 212 21.38 -39.90 19.60
CA ALA A 212 21.70 -40.56 18.34
C ALA A 212 23.22 -40.62 18.06
N ALA A 213 24.00 -39.71 18.65
CA ALA A 213 25.44 -39.63 18.43
C ALA A 213 26.20 -40.87 18.92
N GLU A 214 25.63 -41.64 19.85
CA GLU A 214 26.15 -42.97 20.22
C GLU A 214 26.28 -43.92 19.03
N ASN A 215 25.48 -43.73 17.98
CA ASN A 215 25.51 -44.56 16.77
C ASN A 215 26.30 -43.90 15.63
N PHE A 216 26.82 -42.68 15.81
CA PHE A 216 27.58 -42.01 14.76
C PHE A 216 29.01 -42.53 14.72
N ILE A 217 29.47 -42.81 13.50
CA ILE A 217 30.85 -43.23 13.27
C ILE A 217 31.70 -41.97 13.18
N THR A 218 32.65 -41.82 14.09
CA THR A 218 33.53 -40.65 14.18
C THR A 218 35.00 -40.98 13.95
N THR A 219 35.42 -42.22 14.23
CA THR A 219 36.79 -42.69 14.05
C THR A 219 36.90 -43.74 12.96
N GLU A 220 38.11 -43.94 12.43
CA GLU A 220 38.38 -44.97 11.40
C GLU A 220 38.18 -46.39 11.96
N GLU A 221 38.49 -46.62 13.24
CA GLU A 221 38.28 -47.91 13.91
C GLU A 221 36.79 -48.25 14.03
N GLU A 222 35.96 -47.27 14.41
CA GLU A 222 34.49 -47.42 14.43
C GLU A 222 33.93 -47.69 13.03
N LEU A 223 34.54 -47.12 11.98
CA LEU A 223 34.13 -47.32 10.60
C LEU A 223 34.39 -48.76 10.16
N GLU A 224 35.58 -49.30 10.40
CA GLU A 224 35.91 -50.69 10.06
C GLU A 224 34.97 -51.67 10.79
N ALA A 225 34.75 -51.46 12.09
CA ALA A 225 33.83 -52.27 12.89
C ALA A 225 32.38 -52.18 12.38
N ALA A 226 31.92 -51.00 12.00
CA ALA A 226 30.58 -50.80 11.45
C ALA A 226 30.42 -51.43 10.06
N ILE A 227 31.46 -51.41 9.22
CA ILE A 227 31.48 -52.10 7.92
C ILE A 227 31.36 -53.60 8.16
N THR A 228 32.17 -54.19 9.04
CA THR A 228 32.07 -55.62 9.35
C THR A 228 30.69 -55.98 9.89
N ASP A 229 30.13 -55.19 10.81
CA ASP A 229 28.80 -55.44 11.38
C ASP A 229 27.68 -55.29 10.33
N ALA A 230 27.79 -54.33 9.42
CA ALA A 230 26.83 -54.13 8.33
C ALA A 230 26.84 -55.28 7.32
N PHE A 231 28.03 -55.75 6.92
CA PHE A 231 28.17 -56.82 5.94
C PHE A 231 28.07 -58.23 6.53
N GLU A 232 28.35 -58.45 7.81
CA GLU A 232 28.28 -59.80 8.40
C GLU A 232 26.94 -60.05 9.10
N ASN A 233 26.42 -59.07 9.85
CA ASN A 233 25.24 -59.26 10.70
C ASN A 233 23.94 -58.68 10.10
N LYS A 234 24.02 -57.67 9.22
CA LYS A 234 22.83 -56.93 8.74
C LYS A 234 22.36 -57.31 7.33
N ILE A 235 23.08 -58.16 6.58
CA ILE A 235 22.63 -58.64 5.25
C ILE A 235 21.23 -59.28 5.33
N GLY A 236 20.95 -60.08 6.37
CA GLY A 236 19.61 -60.67 6.57
C GLY A 236 18.51 -59.69 7.01
N ARG A 237 18.88 -58.50 7.52
CA ARG A 237 17.91 -57.45 7.89
C ARG A 237 17.48 -56.63 6.68
N PHE A 238 18.36 -56.43 5.70
CA PHE A 238 18.02 -55.73 4.45
C PHE A 238 16.92 -56.47 3.66
N GLU A 239 17.05 -57.79 3.48
CA GLU A 239 16.01 -58.61 2.83
C GLU A 239 14.67 -58.57 3.59
N SER A 240 14.70 -58.49 4.92
CA SER A 240 13.49 -58.35 5.74
C SER A 240 12.86 -56.96 5.62
N SER A 241 13.67 -55.91 5.43
CA SER A 241 13.20 -54.54 5.26
C SER A 241 12.64 -54.26 3.86
N GLU A 242 13.19 -54.92 2.83
CA GLU A 242 12.66 -54.90 1.48
C GLU A 242 11.28 -55.57 1.42
N ARG A 243 11.11 -56.74 2.04
CA ARG A 243 9.80 -57.39 2.22
C ARG A 243 8.80 -56.52 2.99
N LEU A 244 9.24 -55.84 4.05
CA LEU A 244 8.39 -54.90 4.80
C LEU A 244 8.02 -53.65 3.98
N ALA A 245 8.89 -53.19 3.09
CA ALA A 245 8.61 -52.08 2.18
C ALA A 245 7.65 -52.49 1.07
N GLU A 246 7.80 -53.69 0.52
CA GLU A 246 6.86 -54.32 -0.41
C GLU A 246 5.48 -54.51 0.25
N ASP A 247 5.41 -55.09 1.45
CA ASP A 247 4.14 -55.27 2.18
C ASP A 247 3.42 -53.94 2.44
N LYS A 248 4.16 -52.86 2.72
CA LYS A 248 3.62 -51.49 2.86
C LYS A 248 3.13 -50.90 1.53
N LEU A 249 3.81 -51.19 0.42
CA LEU A 249 3.42 -50.77 -0.93
C LEU A 249 2.19 -51.55 -1.45
N PHE A 250 2.06 -52.82 -1.09
CA PHE A 250 0.95 -53.71 -1.49
C PHE A 250 -0.25 -53.68 -0.53
N GLY A 251 -0.20 -52.87 0.54
CA GLY A 251 -1.35 -52.62 1.43
C GLY A 251 -1.66 -53.75 2.41
N TYR A 252 -0.74 -54.70 2.62
CA TYR A 252 -0.84 -55.65 3.72
C TYR A 252 -0.39 -54.95 5.00
N PHE A 253 -1.34 -54.29 5.67
CA PHE A 253 -1.09 -53.60 6.94
C PHE A 253 -0.64 -54.60 8.03
N SER A 254 0.65 -54.62 8.34
CA SER A 254 1.18 -55.19 9.58
C SER A 254 0.76 -54.31 10.77
N SER A 255 -0.49 -54.46 11.22
CA SER A 255 -1.04 -53.65 12.32
C SER A 255 -0.25 -53.80 13.62
N PHE A 256 0.50 -54.88 13.81
CA PHE A 256 1.24 -55.18 15.04
C PHE A 256 2.60 -54.45 15.15
N SER A 257 3.31 -54.23 14.04
CA SER A 257 4.59 -53.49 14.08
C SER A 257 4.36 -52.00 14.29
N ASP A 258 3.34 -51.46 13.63
CA ASP A 258 2.99 -50.04 13.72
C ASP A 258 2.38 -49.72 15.10
N LEU A 259 1.66 -50.67 15.73
CA LEU A 259 1.17 -50.50 17.10
C LEU A 259 2.32 -50.30 18.09
N ARG A 260 3.38 -51.11 18.01
CA ARG A 260 4.53 -51.03 18.93
C ARG A 260 5.36 -49.76 18.72
N ALA A 261 5.52 -49.32 17.47
CA ALA A 261 6.19 -48.07 17.17
C ALA A 261 5.38 -46.87 17.70
N ASN A 262 4.06 -46.88 17.49
CA ASN A 262 3.16 -45.84 17.98
C ASN A 262 3.07 -45.83 19.51
N GLU A 263 3.03 -47.01 20.16
CA GLU A 263 3.01 -47.13 21.62
C GLU A 263 4.27 -46.53 22.25
N ARG A 264 5.44 -46.75 21.63
CA ARG A 264 6.70 -46.14 22.06
C ARG A 264 6.66 -44.63 21.93
N LEU A 265 6.25 -44.10 20.77
CA LEU A 265 6.12 -42.65 20.56
C LEU A 265 5.15 -42.00 21.56
N VAL A 266 4.02 -42.64 21.82
CA VAL A 266 3.02 -42.14 22.78
C VAL A 266 3.57 -42.19 24.21
N ARG A 267 4.26 -43.28 24.58
CA ARG A 267 4.89 -43.41 25.90
C ARG A 267 5.97 -42.36 26.11
N ASP A 268 6.81 -42.15 25.11
CA ASP A 268 7.88 -41.16 25.12
C ASP A 268 7.31 -39.75 25.30
N GLU A 269 6.26 -39.39 24.56
CA GLU A 269 5.59 -38.09 24.70
C GLU A 269 4.96 -37.90 26.09
N ILE A 270 4.33 -38.95 26.66
CA ILE A 270 3.69 -38.88 27.99
C ILE A 270 4.72 -38.76 29.10
N LEU A 271 5.82 -39.51 29.02
CA LEU A 271 6.88 -39.51 30.03
C LEU A 271 7.90 -38.38 29.83
N GLY A 272 7.84 -37.68 28.69
CA GLY A 272 8.86 -36.70 28.30
C GLY A 272 10.23 -37.36 28.05
N GLU A 273 10.23 -38.60 27.57
CA GLU A 273 11.41 -39.36 27.16
C GLU A 273 11.63 -39.22 25.65
N ILE A 274 12.85 -39.53 25.19
CA ILE A 274 13.23 -39.52 23.76
C ILE A 274 13.80 -40.90 23.46
N ASP A 275 13.09 -41.74 22.71
CA ASP A 275 13.47 -43.12 22.40
C ASP A 275 13.80 -43.95 23.67
N GLY A 276 13.01 -43.78 24.74
CA GLY A 276 13.22 -44.41 26.05
C GLY A 276 14.45 -43.90 26.83
N LYS A 277 15.10 -42.82 26.37
CA LYS A 277 16.15 -42.09 27.09
C LYS A 277 15.58 -40.83 27.75
N PRO A 278 16.22 -40.27 28.80
CA PRO A 278 15.71 -39.08 29.48
C PRO A 278 15.62 -37.88 28.53
N GLY A 279 14.46 -37.21 28.52
CA GLY A 279 14.26 -35.98 27.77
C GLY A 279 14.62 -34.72 28.55
N LEU A 280 14.37 -33.56 27.94
CA LEU A 280 14.85 -32.27 28.42
C LEU A 280 14.39 -31.91 29.83
N ALA A 281 13.15 -32.24 30.21
CA ALA A 281 12.62 -31.94 31.54
C ALA A 281 13.41 -32.68 32.64
N SER A 282 13.64 -33.98 32.45
CA SER A 282 14.44 -34.79 33.39
C SER A 282 15.89 -34.29 33.50
N VAL A 283 16.51 -33.94 32.36
CA VAL A 283 17.86 -33.36 32.34
C VAL A 283 17.91 -32.00 33.04
N ARG A 284 16.90 -31.16 32.83
CA ARG A 284 16.77 -29.86 33.49
C ARG A 284 16.64 -30.02 35.01
N ASP A 285 15.76 -30.90 35.48
CA ASP A 285 15.47 -31.09 36.90
C ASP A 285 16.65 -31.72 37.67
N THR A 286 17.45 -32.54 36.98
CA THR A 286 18.68 -33.10 37.54
C THR A 286 19.79 -32.06 37.61
N LEU A 287 19.96 -31.22 36.57
CA LEU A 287 20.95 -30.13 36.56
C LEU A 287 20.61 -28.99 37.52
N SER A 288 19.33 -28.65 37.69
CA SER A 288 18.89 -27.64 38.66
C SER A 288 18.98 -28.13 40.11
N GLY A 289 19.07 -29.45 40.30
CA GLY A 289 19.03 -30.08 41.62
C GLY A 289 17.63 -30.10 42.24
N ASP A 290 16.60 -29.69 41.51
CA ASP A 290 15.23 -29.67 41.99
C ASP A 290 14.72 -31.09 42.25
N ALA A 291 15.11 -32.06 41.41
CA ALA A 291 14.76 -33.47 41.64
C ALA A 291 15.29 -34.01 42.98
N ALA A 292 16.52 -33.62 43.34
CA ALA A 292 17.13 -33.99 44.62
C ALA A 292 16.49 -33.25 45.82
N ARG A 293 15.97 -32.03 45.59
CA ARG A 293 15.19 -31.31 46.60
C ARG A 293 13.84 -31.96 46.84
N TYR A 294 13.10 -32.28 45.78
CA TYR A 294 11.79 -32.92 45.89
C TYR A 294 11.85 -34.30 46.54
N THR A 295 12.87 -35.10 46.24
CA THR A 295 13.09 -36.40 46.90
C THR A 295 13.37 -36.23 48.39
N ARG A 296 14.27 -35.32 48.78
CA ARG A 296 14.53 -35.02 50.20
C ARG A 296 13.30 -34.49 50.94
N GLU A 297 12.51 -33.63 50.30
CA GLU A 297 11.26 -33.13 50.89
C GLU A 297 10.20 -34.24 51.03
N ALA A 298 10.10 -35.13 50.05
CA ALA A 298 9.20 -36.28 50.11
C ALA A 298 9.61 -37.25 51.22
N GLU A 299 10.89 -37.57 51.34
CA GLU A 299 11.45 -38.40 52.42
C GLU A 299 11.24 -37.76 53.79
N ALA A 300 11.49 -36.45 53.92
CA ALA A 300 11.22 -35.72 55.16
C ALA A 300 9.73 -35.73 55.54
N ARG A 301 8.82 -35.62 54.56
CA ARG A 301 7.37 -35.72 54.80
C ARG A 301 6.90 -37.12 55.16
N LEU A 302 7.52 -38.17 54.59
CA LEU A 302 7.25 -39.56 54.95
C LEU A 302 7.75 -39.86 56.36
N ASN A 303 8.96 -39.42 56.70
CA ASN A 303 9.54 -39.59 58.03
C ASN A 303 8.80 -38.78 59.11
N ASN A 304 8.22 -37.63 58.78
CA ASN A 304 7.38 -36.84 59.70
C ASN A 304 5.95 -37.38 59.84
N ARG A 305 5.55 -38.39 59.03
CA ARG A 305 4.22 -39.04 59.09
C ARG A 305 4.25 -40.43 59.73
N ALA A 306 5.44 -41.00 59.97
CA ALA A 306 5.65 -42.22 60.74
C ALA A 306 5.87 -41.87 62.22
#